data_AF-A0A9P0APD3-F1
#
_entry.id   AF-A0A9P0APD3-F1
#
_cell.length_a   1.000
_cell.length_b   1.000
_cell.length_c   1.000
_cell.angle_alpha   90.00
_cell.angle_beta   90.00
_cell.angle_gamma   90.00
#
_symmetry.space_group_name_H-M   'P 1'
#
loop_
_entity.id
_entity.type
_entity.pdbx_description
1 polymer ?
#
loop_
_entity_poly.entity_id
_entity_poly.type
_entity_poly.pdbx_seq_one_letter_code
_entity_poly.pdbx_strand_id
1 'polypeptide(L)'
;MQFRKRKNEHQKLMEFVKEITPPAAPTTFKVLQHNEHRNMLGYSGRSAAGRKRTLRKRSQTVRKLKKAERELDNYRKKASRYKTKYYRLRRQLFDSNKSSPRQKVANLIKGQKVTKEVQPRLLFGEVLFTQLQHNFRNLGYSAKKKKQFIQYVSGDFIKKYRLKTGQNSS
;
A
#
# COMPACT_ATOMS: atom_id res chain seq x y z
N MET A 1 11.64 33.30 -24.48
CA MET A 1 11.18 33.82 -25.80
C MET A 1 9.67 34.05 -25.90
N GLN A 2 8.79 33.24 -25.30
CA GLN A 2 7.33 33.34 -25.53
C GLN A 2 6.64 34.63 -24.99
N PHE A 3 7.13 35.22 -23.90
CA PHE A 3 6.53 36.43 -23.33
C PHE A 3 6.67 37.67 -24.24
N ARG A 4 7.86 37.85 -24.82
CA ARG A 4 8.12 38.95 -25.77
C ARG A 4 7.23 38.84 -27.02
N LYS A 5 7.02 37.61 -27.50
CA LYS A 5 6.13 37.34 -28.64
C LYS A 5 4.68 37.76 -28.35
N ARG A 6 4.14 37.38 -27.19
CA ARG A 6 2.78 37.76 -26.75
C ARG A 6 2.61 39.28 -26.56
N LYS A 7 3.63 39.95 -26.03
CA LYS A 7 3.59 41.43 -25.85
C LYS A 7 3.52 42.14 -27.20
N ASN A 8 4.32 41.67 -28.18
CA ASN A 8 4.32 42.26 -29.52
C ASN A 8 3.01 41.97 -30.27
N GLU A 9 2.43 40.77 -30.12
CA GLU A 9 1.13 40.43 -30.70
C GLU A 9 0.00 41.30 -30.11
N HIS A 10 0.03 41.55 -28.80
CA HIS A 10 -0.95 42.42 -28.15
C HIS A 10 -0.84 43.89 -28.59
N GLN A 11 0.38 44.39 -28.76
CA GLN A 11 0.60 45.75 -29.27
C GLN A 11 0.06 45.91 -30.70
N LYS A 12 0.34 44.94 -31.59
CA LYS A 12 -0.20 44.94 -32.95
C LYS A 12 -1.73 44.90 -32.98
N LEU A 13 -2.36 44.12 -32.09
CA LEU A 13 -3.82 44.05 -31.99
C LEU A 13 -4.41 45.40 -31.55
N MET A 14 -3.78 46.07 -30.58
CA MET A 14 -4.25 47.36 -30.08
C MET A 14 -4.10 48.48 -31.13
N GLU A 15 -3.03 48.46 -31.92
CA GLU A 15 -2.85 49.37 -33.06
C GLU A 15 -3.91 49.14 -34.14
N PHE A 16 -4.15 47.88 -34.52
CA PHE A 16 -5.21 47.52 -35.48
C PHE A 16 -6.60 47.98 -35.02
N VAL A 17 -6.95 47.74 -33.75
CA VAL A 17 -8.24 48.22 -33.20
C VAL A 17 -8.32 49.74 -33.24
N LYS A 18 -7.23 50.45 -32.95
CA LYS A 18 -7.19 51.91 -32.99
C LYS A 18 -7.32 52.48 -34.41
N GLU A 19 -6.81 51.79 -35.42
CA GLU A 19 -6.92 52.19 -36.83
C GLU A 19 -8.33 52.01 -37.40
N ILE A 20 -9.09 51.03 -36.89
CA ILE A 20 -10.45 50.71 -37.38
C ILE A 20 -11.52 51.40 -36.54
N THR A 21 -11.16 51.90 -35.35
CA THR A 21 -12.10 52.65 -34.51
C THR A 21 -12.19 54.07 -35.05
N PRO A 22 -13.37 54.52 -35.54
CA PRO A 22 -13.52 55.86 -36.06
C PRO A 22 -13.19 56.91 -34.99
N PRO A 23 -12.66 58.09 -35.38
CA PRO A 23 -12.35 59.16 -34.43
C PRO A 23 -13.62 59.58 -33.69
N ALA A 24 -13.50 59.78 -32.37
CA ALA A 24 -14.64 60.12 -31.53
C ALA A 24 -15.32 61.41 -32.02
N ALA A 25 -16.61 61.34 -32.32
CA ALA A 25 -17.41 62.50 -32.66
C ALA A 25 -17.46 63.47 -31.45
N PRO A 26 -17.49 64.80 -31.68
CA PRO A 26 -17.57 65.77 -30.60
C PRO A 26 -18.93 65.63 -29.92
N THR A 27 -18.93 65.08 -28.70
CA THR A 27 -20.16 64.81 -27.97
C THR A 27 -20.47 65.96 -27.04
N THR A 28 -21.43 66.79 -27.47
CA THR A 28 -22.14 67.76 -26.65
C THR A 28 -23.00 67.02 -25.61
N PHE A 29 -22.83 67.40 -24.34
CA PHE A 29 -23.76 67.23 -23.21
C PHE A 29 -24.09 65.82 -22.64
N LYS A 30 -23.43 65.55 -21.49
CA LYS A 30 -23.98 65.06 -20.21
C LYS A 30 -25.08 63.98 -20.23
N VAL A 31 -24.72 62.68 -20.30
CA VAL A 31 -25.48 61.61 -19.56
C VAL A 31 -24.60 60.46 -19.04
N LEU A 32 -23.40 60.18 -19.59
CA LEU A 32 -22.69 58.93 -19.26
C LEU A 32 -21.44 59.03 -18.36
N GLN A 33 -21.19 60.18 -17.74
CA GLN A 33 -20.06 60.33 -16.79
C GLN A 33 -20.34 59.89 -15.35
N HIS A 34 -21.47 59.21 -15.07
CA HIS A 34 -21.80 58.84 -13.69
C HIS A 34 -21.19 57.52 -13.19
N ASN A 35 -20.39 56.81 -14.00
CA ASN A 35 -19.79 55.53 -13.61
C ASN A 35 -18.26 55.55 -13.43
N GLU A 36 -17.54 56.54 -13.94
CA GLU A 36 -16.05 56.56 -13.82
C GLU A 36 -15.58 57.18 -12.49
N HIS A 37 -16.34 58.09 -11.88
CA HIS A 37 -15.99 58.67 -10.57
C HIS A 37 -16.37 57.81 -9.36
N ARG A 38 -17.10 56.69 -9.54
CA ARG A 38 -17.42 55.76 -8.43
C ARG A 38 -16.26 54.85 -8.02
N ASN A 39 -15.21 54.75 -8.83
CA ASN A 39 -14.03 53.95 -8.50
C ASN A 39 -12.93 54.74 -7.74
N MET A 40 -13.08 56.06 -7.58
CA MET A 40 -12.08 56.91 -6.91
C MET A 40 -12.56 57.53 -5.57
N LEU A 41 -13.76 57.20 -5.11
CA LEU A 41 -14.33 57.69 -3.84
C LEU A 41 -14.92 56.52 -3.04
N GLY A 42 -14.10 55.81 -2.25
CA GLY A 42 -14.66 54.78 -1.37
C GLY A 42 -13.75 53.67 -0.83
N TYR A 43 -12.41 53.82 -0.83
CA TYR A 43 -11.60 52.99 0.07
C TYR A 43 -11.62 53.59 1.48
N SER A 44 -12.77 53.52 2.16
CA SER A 44 -12.78 53.72 3.61
C SER A 44 -11.87 52.64 4.24
N GLY A 45 -11.02 53.02 5.18
CA GLY A 45 -10.09 52.08 5.84
C GLY A 45 -10.77 50.83 6.43
N ARG A 46 -12.09 50.89 6.68
CA ARG A 46 -12.95 49.76 7.10
C ARG A 46 -13.16 48.71 5.99
N SER A 47 -13.33 49.12 4.73
CA SER A 47 -13.48 48.24 3.56
C SER A 47 -12.18 47.44 3.29
N ALA A 48 -11.03 48.12 3.36
CA ALA A 48 -9.71 47.48 3.23
C ALA A 48 -9.40 46.54 4.41
N ALA A 49 -9.75 46.92 5.64
CA ALA A 49 -9.60 46.08 6.83
C ALA A 49 -10.48 44.81 6.77
N GLY A 50 -11.72 44.92 6.27
CA GLY A 50 -12.62 43.80 6.04
C GLY A 50 -12.05 42.78 5.06
N ARG A 51 -11.56 43.23 3.90
CA ARG A 51 -10.90 42.35 2.91
C ARG A 51 -9.67 41.66 3.49
N LYS A 52 -8.82 42.39 4.22
CA LYS A 52 -7.64 41.83 4.89
C LYS A 52 -8.01 40.76 5.93
N ARG A 53 -9.10 40.97 6.69
CA ARG A 53 -9.63 39.98 7.64
C ARG A 53 -10.12 38.72 6.93
N THR A 54 -10.86 38.86 5.83
CA THR A 54 -11.35 37.72 5.04
C THR A 54 -10.21 36.92 4.42
N LEU A 55 -9.20 37.58 3.85
CA LEU A 55 -8.00 36.92 3.32
C LEU A 55 -7.23 36.16 4.41
N ARG A 56 -7.05 36.77 5.57
CA ARG A 56 -6.43 36.11 6.73
C ARG A 56 -7.23 34.87 7.16
N LYS A 57 -8.55 34.98 7.33
CA LYS A 57 -9.41 33.84 7.66
C LYS A 57 -9.30 32.72 6.63
N ARG A 58 -9.39 33.04 5.34
CA ARG A 58 -9.25 32.07 4.24
C ARG A 58 -7.89 31.36 4.29
N SER A 59 -6.81 32.12 4.50
CA SER A 59 -5.47 31.54 4.65
C SER A 59 -5.34 30.62 5.87
N GLN A 60 -5.96 30.98 7.00
CA GLN A 60 -5.97 30.16 8.20
C GLN A 60 -6.76 28.86 7.99
N THR A 61 -7.92 28.93 7.34
CA THR A 61 -8.72 27.76 6.99
C THR A 61 -7.96 26.81 6.07
N VAL A 62 -7.32 27.33 5.02
CA VAL A 62 -6.48 26.50 4.12
C VAL A 62 -5.33 25.84 4.87
N ARG A 63 -4.67 26.56 5.79
CA ARG A 63 -3.60 25.97 6.64
C ARG A 63 -4.14 24.86 7.54
N LYS A 64 -5.29 25.06 8.17
CA LYS A 64 -5.95 24.04 9.01
C LYS A 64 -6.33 22.81 8.19
N LEU A 65 -6.88 23.01 7.00
CA LEU A 65 -7.27 21.94 6.09
C LEU A 65 -6.05 21.11 5.67
N LYS A 66 -4.96 21.76 5.24
CA LYS A 66 -3.69 21.08 4.92
C LYS A 66 -3.10 20.33 6.12
N LYS A 67 -3.23 20.87 7.34
CA LYS A 67 -2.77 20.20 8.56
C LYS A 67 -3.59 18.92 8.80
N ALA A 68 -4.91 19.01 8.70
CA ALA A 68 -5.81 17.87 8.87
C ALA A 68 -5.55 16.79 7.79
N GLU A 69 -5.34 17.16 6.53
CA GLU A 69 -4.99 16.23 5.45
C GLU A 69 -3.69 15.46 5.75
N ARG A 70 -2.66 16.16 6.23
CA ARG A 70 -1.38 15.54 6.63
C ARG A 70 -1.55 14.59 7.82
N GLU A 71 -2.34 14.98 8.82
CA GLU A 71 -2.64 14.11 9.96
C GLU A 71 -3.39 12.86 9.51
N LEU A 72 -4.39 13.01 8.64
CA LEU A 72 -5.16 11.90 8.08
C LEU A 72 -4.25 10.91 7.31
N ASP A 73 -3.36 11.43 6.46
CA ASP A 73 -2.37 10.60 5.75
C ASP A 73 -1.42 9.87 6.72
N ASN A 74 -0.96 10.56 7.76
CA ASN A 74 -0.13 9.96 8.81
C ASN A 74 -0.87 8.84 9.55
N TYR A 75 -2.14 9.04 9.91
CA TYR A 75 -2.95 8.02 10.55
C TYR A 75 -3.22 6.84 9.62
N ARG A 76 -3.50 7.07 8.33
CA ARG A 76 -3.64 5.99 7.32
C ARG A 76 -2.36 5.16 7.21
N LYS A 77 -1.20 5.81 7.15
CA LYS A 77 0.12 5.13 7.14
C LYS A 77 0.34 4.32 8.40
N LYS A 78 0.04 4.87 9.59
CA LYS A 78 0.13 4.15 10.86
C LYS A 78 -0.82 2.94 10.88
N ALA A 79 -2.08 3.12 10.49
CA ALA A 79 -3.07 2.05 10.43
C ALA A 79 -2.62 0.92 9.50
N SER A 80 -2.10 1.25 8.32
CA SER A 80 -1.54 0.25 7.38
C SER A 80 -0.37 -0.52 8.00
N ARG A 81 0.59 0.18 8.64
CA ARG A 81 1.72 -0.46 9.34
C ARG A 81 1.25 -1.40 10.45
N TYR A 82 0.29 -0.97 11.27
CA TYR A 82 -0.26 -1.79 12.35
C TYR A 82 -1.06 -2.98 11.83
N LYS A 83 -1.83 -2.80 10.75
CA LYS A 83 -2.54 -3.90 10.07
C LYS A 83 -1.56 -4.97 9.60
N THR A 84 -0.49 -4.58 8.92
CA THR A 84 0.55 -5.51 8.46
C THR A 84 1.25 -6.20 9.63
N LYS A 85 1.59 -5.44 10.69
CA LYS A 85 2.18 -5.99 11.91
C LYS A 85 1.26 -7.02 12.58
N TYR A 86 -0.02 -6.71 12.68
CA TYR A 86 -1.04 -7.60 13.24
C TYR A 86 -1.12 -8.91 12.47
N TYR A 87 -1.26 -8.88 11.13
CA TYR A 87 -1.35 -10.12 10.35
C TYR A 87 -0.07 -10.94 10.42
N ARG A 88 1.10 -10.30 10.45
CA ARG A 88 2.38 -10.99 10.62
C ARG A 88 2.46 -11.69 11.97
N LEU A 89 2.14 -11.00 13.06
CA LEU A 89 2.16 -11.56 14.42
C LEU A 89 1.09 -12.65 14.59
N ARG A 90 -0.10 -12.44 14.03
CA ARG A 90 -1.17 -13.43 13.99
C ARG A 90 -0.68 -14.70 13.29
N ARG A 91 -0.10 -14.57 12.10
CA ARG A 91 0.48 -15.72 11.37
C ARG A 91 1.56 -16.42 12.20
N GLN A 92 2.45 -15.67 12.85
CA GLN A 92 3.44 -16.25 13.75
C GLN A 92 2.81 -16.99 14.94
N LEU A 93 1.69 -16.55 15.51
CA LEU A 93 1.00 -17.26 16.59
C LEU A 93 0.26 -18.53 16.09
N PHE A 94 -0.32 -18.48 14.89
CA PHE A 94 -0.96 -19.67 14.30
C PHE A 94 0.08 -20.69 13.80
N ASP A 95 1.22 -20.21 13.30
CA ASP A 95 2.32 -21.03 12.77
C ASP A 95 3.40 -21.35 13.83
N SER A 96 3.42 -20.73 15.02
CA SER A 96 4.42 -21.00 16.06
C SER A 96 4.38 -22.43 16.57
N ASN A 97 3.21 -23.07 16.46
CA ASN A 97 3.05 -24.49 16.79
C ASN A 97 3.54 -25.42 15.66
N LYS A 98 3.89 -24.88 14.48
CA LYS A 98 4.39 -25.65 13.33
C LYS A 98 5.83 -25.27 13.05
N SER A 99 6.75 -26.00 13.68
CA SER A 99 8.17 -25.88 13.37
C SER A 99 8.43 -26.22 11.90
N SER A 100 9.15 -25.34 11.20
CA SER A 100 9.60 -25.62 9.82
C SER A 100 10.57 -26.82 9.82
N PRO A 101 10.68 -27.59 8.71
CA PRO A 101 11.65 -28.67 8.60
C PRO A 101 13.08 -28.25 8.98
N ARG A 102 13.48 -27.03 8.59
CA ARG A 102 14.78 -26.44 8.96
C ARG A 102 14.90 -26.22 10.47
N GLN A 103 13.87 -25.68 11.12
CA GLN A 103 13.89 -25.49 12.57
C GLN A 103 13.91 -26.83 13.33
N LYS A 104 13.18 -27.85 12.86
CA LYS A 104 13.21 -29.18 13.48
C LYS A 104 14.60 -29.78 13.41
N VAL A 105 15.22 -29.76 12.23
CA VAL A 105 16.58 -30.28 12.03
C VAL A 105 17.58 -29.47 12.87
N ALA A 106 17.47 -28.14 12.87
CA ALA A 106 18.33 -27.27 13.68
C ALA A 106 18.19 -27.55 15.19
N ASN A 107 16.97 -27.80 15.67
CA ASN A 107 16.73 -28.19 17.06
C ASN A 107 17.25 -29.60 17.37
N LEU A 108 17.14 -30.54 16.43
CA LEU A 108 17.63 -31.92 16.57
C LEU A 108 19.15 -31.97 16.68
N ILE A 109 19.86 -31.19 15.87
CA ILE A 109 21.33 -31.15 15.85
C ILE A 109 21.91 -30.14 16.86
N LYS A 110 21.06 -29.44 17.63
CA LYS A 110 21.49 -28.39 18.55
C LYS A 110 22.41 -28.98 19.62
N GLY A 111 23.63 -28.47 19.70
CA GLY A 111 24.64 -28.95 20.66
C GLY A 111 25.43 -30.18 20.19
N GLN A 112 25.16 -30.70 18.99
CA GLN A 112 25.92 -31.80 18.40
C GLN A 112 26.84 -31.29 17.28
N LYS A 113 28.07 -31.82 17.21
CA LYS A 113 28.97 -31.58 16.06
C LYS A 113 28.55 -32.50 14.92
N VAL A 114 27.81 -31.95 13.96
CA VAL A 114 27.32 -32.67 12.79
C VAL A 114 28.14 -32.30 11.56
N THR A 115 28.48 -33.28 10.71
CA THR A 115 29.20 -33.02 9.46
C THR A 115 28.31 -32.27 8.47
N LYS A 116 28.94 -31.47 7.58
CA LYS A 116 28.23 -30.64 6.60
C LYS A 116 27.34 -31.45 5.64
N GLU A 117 27.57 -32.75 5.51
CA GLU A 117 26.77 -33.66 4.67
C GLU A 117 25.53 -34.21 5.38
N VAL A 118 25.55 -34.34 6.70
CA VAL A 118 24.45 -34.97 7.45
C VAL A 118 23.28 -33.99 7.60
N GLN A 119 23.55 -32.70 7.80
CA GLN A 119 22.52 -31.67 7.91
C GLN A 119 21.58 -31.60 6.67
N PRO A 120 22.07 -31.55 5.41
CA PRO A 120 21.19 -31.54 4.24
C PRO A 120 20.44 -32.86 4.05
N ARG A 121 21.03 -34.02 4.40
CA ARG A 121 20.33 -35.32 4.37
C ARG A 121 19.19 -35.38 5.37
N LEU A 122 19.41 -34.92 6.60
CA LEU A 122 18.37 -34.81 7.63
C LEU A 122 17.25 -33.87 7.19
N LEU A 123 17.62 -32.72 6.60
CA LEU A 123 16.65 -31.77 6.06
C LEU A 123 15.81 -32.39 4.94
N PHE A 124 16.44 -33.11 4.01
CA PHE A 124 15.75 -33.81 2.95
C PHE A 124 14.76 -34.84 3.51
N GLY A 125 15.19 -35.65 4.49
CA GLY A 125 14.34 -36.64 5.15
C GLY A 125 13.11 -36.01 5.82
N GLU A 126 13.29 -34.90 6.54
CA GLU A 126 12.17 -34.20 7.20
C GLU A 126 11.20 -33.58 6.19
N VAL A 127 11.71 -33.01 5.11
CA VAL A 127 10.88 -32.47 4.02
C VAL A 127 10.06 -33.58 3.36
N LEU A 128 10.71 -34.70 3.03
CA LEU A 128 10.05 -35.87 2.43
C LEU A 128 8.97 -36.41 3.36
N PHE A 129 9.27 -36.60 4.64
CA PHE A 129 8.32 -37.04 5.65
C PHE A 129 7.12 -36.11 5.76
N THR A 130 7.36 -34.79 5.83
CA THR A 130 6.31 -33.77 5.89
C THR A 130 5.40 -33.82 4.66
N GLN A 131 5.99 -33.98 3.47
CA GLN A 131 5.25 -34.07 2.21
C GLN A 131 4.41 -35.35 2.14
N LEU A 132 4.97 -36.49 2.54
CA LEU A 132 4.23 -37.75 2.60
C LEU A 132 3.06 -37.67 3.58
N GLN A 133 3.27 -37.08 4.76
CA GLN A 133 2.22 -36.88 5.76
C GLN A 133 1.13 -35.92 5.24
N HIS A 134 1.51 -34.86 4.53
CA HIS A 134 0.57 -33.94 3.90
C HIS A 134 -0.26 -34.63 2.81
N ASN A 135 0.40 -35.34 1.90
CA ASN A 135 -0.24 -36.12 0.84
C ASN A 135 -1.22 -37.15 1.43
N PHE A 136 -0.81 -37.88 2.47
CA PHE A 136 -1.67 -38.87 3.14
C PHE A 136 -2.92 -38.24 3.76
N ARG A 137 -2.79 -37.06 4.40
CA ARG A 137 -3.92 -36.33 4.97
C ARG A 137 -4.88 -35.82 3.88
N ASN A 138 -4.35 -35.38 2.74
CA ASN A 138 -5.14 -34.86 1.63
C ASN A 138 -5.92 -35.93 0.85
N LEU A 139 -5.63 -37.22 1.02
CA LEU A 139 -6.38 -38.32 0.40
C LEU A 139 -7.81 -38.48 0.95
N GLY A 140 -8.17 -37.75 2.01
CA GLY A 140 -9.50 -37.77 2.62
C GLY A 140 -9.78 -39.04 3.43
N TYR A 141 -11.05 -39.42 3.55
CA TYR A 141 -11.49 -40.56 4.38
C TYR A 141 -11.50 -41.91 3.64
N SER A 142 -11.16 -41.96 2.35
CA SER A 142 -11.20 -43.21 1.59
C SER A 142 -10.10 -44.17 2.03
N ALA A 143 -10.51 -45.27 2.69
CA ALA A 143 -9.60 -46.32 3.14
C ALA A 143 -8.83 -46.99 1.98
N LYS A 144 -9.47 -47.16 0.82
CA LYS A 144 -8.85 -47.75 -0.39
C LYS A 144 -7.71 -46.88 -0.91
N LYS A 145 -7.92 -45.57 -1.04
CA LYS A 145 -6.88 -44.62 -1.49
C LYS A 145 -5.71 -44.54 -0.51
N LYS A 146 -5.98 -44.56 0.79
CA LYS A 146 -4.94 -44.61 1.83
C LYS A 146 -4.11 -45.90 1.74
N LYS A 147 -4.76 -47.05 1.55
CA LYS A 147 -4.08 -48.35 1.39
C LYS A 147 -3.19 -48.36 0.15
N GLN A 148 -3.69 -47.87 -0.99
CA GLN A 148 -2.91 -47.75 -2.22
C GLN A 148 -1.72 -46.80 -2.06
N PHE A 149 -1.94 -45.63 -1.45
CA PHE A 149 -0.85 -44.68 -1.18
C PHE A 149 0.24 -45.29 -0.30
N ILE A 150 -0.14 -45.98 0.78
CA ILE A 150 0.83 -46.69 1.62
C ILE A 150 1.60 -47.69 0.76
N GLN A 151 0.92 -48.52 -0.04
CA GLN A 151 1.55 -49.52 -0.90
C GLN A 151 2.57 -48.90 -1.89
N TYR A 152 2.26 -47.76 -2.50
CA TYR A 152 3.18 -47.07 -3.41
C TYR A 152 4.37 -46.43 -2.70
N VAL A 153 4.15 -45.85 -1.52
CA VAL A 153 5.23 -45.20 -0.74
C VAL A 153 6.13 -46.23 -0.07
N SER A 154 5.56 -47.35 0.35
CA SER A 154 6.27 -48.39 1.08
C SER A 154 6.97 -49.41 0.19
N GLY A 155 6.56 -49.58 -1.08
CA GLY A 155 7.16 -50.57 -1.99
C GLY A 155 7.32 -51.95 -1.31
N ASP A 156 8.49 -52.57 -1.49
CA ASP A 156 8.95 -53.76 -0.73
C ASP A 156 9.66 -53.41 0.60
N PHE A 157 9.80 -52.12 0.95
CA PHE A 157 10.59 -51.66 2.09
C PHE A 157 9.90 -51.86 3.44
N ILE A 158 8.57 -51.81 3.51
CA ILE A 158 7.84 -52.06 4.76
C ILE A 158 7.43 -53.54 4.81
N LYS A 159 8.40 -54.41 5.09
CA LYS A 159 8.07 -55.69 5.72
C LYS A 159 7.45 -55.36 7.07
N LYS A 160 6.11 -55.47 7.16
CA LYS A 160 5.38 -55.46 8.42
C LYS A 160 6.16 -56.36 9.37
N TYR A 161 6.84 -55.79 10.36
CA TYR A 161 7.36 -56.56 11.48
C TYR A 161 6.13 -57.27 12.05
N ARG A 162 5.92 -58.53 11.66
CA ARG A 162 5.01 -59.40 12.39
C ARG A 162 5.63 -59.42 13.77
N LEU A 163 4.98 -58.71 14.70
CA LEU A 163 5.11 -58.99 16.12
C LEU A 163 5.00 -60.52 16.20
N LYS A 164 6.12 -61.18 16.51
CA LYS A 164 6.10 -62.58 16.90
C LYS A 164 5.23 -62.58 18.16
N THR A 165 3.94 -62.87 18.01
CA THR A 165 3.16 -63.44 19.10
C THR A 165 3.95 -64.65 19.53
N GLY A 166 4.54 -64.58 20.73
CA GLY A 166 5.31 -65.66 21.30
C GLY A 166 4.48 -66.92 21.22
N GLN A 167 4.97 -67.89 20.45
CA GLN A 167 4.60 -69.27 20.73
C GLN A 167 5.32 -69.60 22.02
N ASN A 168 4.57 -69.58 23.12
CA ASN A 168 4.94 -70.37 24.29
C ASN A 168 4.73 -71.83 23.87
N SER A 169 5.82 -72.41 23.37
CA SER A 169 5.99 -73.86 23.26
C SER A 169 6.12 -74.43 24.66
N SER A 170 5.22 -75.39 24.95
CA SER A 170 5.36 -76.53 25.86
C SER A 170 5.67 -76.26 27.34
#